data_AF-A0A0X3X7B0-F1
#
_entry.id   AF-A0A0X3X7B0-F1
#
_cell.length_a   1.000
_cell.length_b   1.000
_cell.length_c   1.000
_cell.angle_alpha   90.00
_cell.angle_beta   90.00
_cell.angle_gamma   90.00
#
_symmetry.space_group_name_H-M   'P 1'
#
loop_
_entity.id
_entity.type
_entity.pdbx_description
1 polymer ?
#
loop_
_entity_poly.entity_id
_entity_poly.type
_entity_poly.pdbx_seq_one_letter_code
_entity_poly.pdbx_strand_id
1 'polypeptide(L)'
;MTELCERYGAKVVYVESNQGGDVWKSVFNGIPAKLRLQRATESKELRATHTLDHYQKKNVFHVAHFESLLTQMYAFPRITHDDVVDAVCSGVLYFLGKPQVQVSIKAQSYI
;
A
#
# COMPACT_ATOMS: atom_id res chain seq x y z
N MET A 1 0.77 -16.46 -1.83
CA MET A 1 0.58 -15.35 -0.87
C MET A 1 0.99 -15.68 0.55
N THR A 2 0.58 -16.83 1.11
CA THR A 2 0.97 -17.27 2.47
C THR A 2 2.48 -17.18 2.71
N GLU A 3 3.28 -17.70 1.78
CA GLU A 3 4.74 -17.62 1.83
C GLU A 3 5.27 -16.18 1.96
N LEU A 4 4.71 -15.22 1.21
CA LEU A 4 5.13 -13.81 1.30
C LEU A 4 4.73 -13.19 2.64
N CYS A 5 3.55 -13.54 3.15
CA CYS A 5 3.12 -13.08 4.47
C CYS A 5 4.03 -13.60 5.57
N GLU A 6 4.46 -14.86 5.50
CA GLU A 6 5.38 -15.46 6.47
C GLU A 6 6.78 -14.88 6.34
N ARG A 7 7.32 -14.84 5.12
CA ARG A 7 8.67 -14.34 4.82
C ARG A 7 8.90 -12.91 5.28
N TYR A 8 7.91 -12.04 5.08
CA TYR A 8 8.00 -10.62 5.43
C TYR A 8 7.24 -10.26 6.72
N GLY A 9 6.70 -11.25 7.43
CA GLY A 9 5.89 -11.03 8.63
C GLY A 9 4.66 -10.14 8.40
N ALA A 10 4.12 -10.11 7.17
CA ALA A 10 3.06 -9.21 6.79
C ALA A 10 1.78 -9.50 7.59
N LYS A 11 1.30 -8.50 8.33
CA LYS A 11 0.09 -8.63 9.18
C LYS A 11 -1.20 -8.21 8.47
N VAL A 12 -1.08 -7.54 7.34
CA VAL A 12 -2.20 -7.00 6.58
C VAL A 12 -2.00 -7.32 5.11
N VAL A 13 -3.06 -7.82 4.47
CA VAL A 13 -3.19 -7.83 3.01
C VAL A 13 -4.18 -6.74 2.65
N TYR A 14 -3.69 -5.72 1.95
CA TYR A 14 -4.42 -4.52 1.61
C TYR A 14 -4.80 -4.55 0.14
N VAL A 15 -6.10 -4.49 -0.15
CA VAL A 15 -6.62 -4.74 -1.51
C VAL A 15 -7.67 -3.69 -1.85
N GLU A 16 -7.61 -3.16 -3.08
CA GLU A 16 -8.65 -2.30 -3.58
C GLU A 16 -9.94 -3.09 -3.83
N SER A 17 -11.04 -2.63 -3.22
CA SER A 17 -12.37 -3.25 -3.25
C SER A 17 -13.15 -2.99 -4.54
N ASN A 18 -12.83 -1.91 -5.26
CA ASN A 18 -13.50 -1.57 -6.52
C ASN A 18 -13.23 -2.63 -7.61
N GLN A 19 -12.15 -3.39 -7.45
CA GLN A 19 -11.89 -4.59 -8.23
C GLN A 19 -12.21 -5.79 -7.35
N GLY A 20 -13.01 -6.75 -7.79
CA GLY A 20 -13.23 -8.03 -7.08
C GLY A 20 -14.13 -8.03 -5.84
N GLY A 21 -14.32 -6.91 -5.12
CA GLY A 21 -15.29 -6.80 -4.02
C GLY A 21 -15.25 -7.96 -3.01
N ASP A 22 -16.38 -8.65 -2.82
CA ASP A 22 -16.51 -9.78 -1.89
C ASP A 22 -15.73 -11.04 -2.32
N VAL A 23 -15.32 -11.16 -3.59
CA VAL A 23 -14.51 -12.28 -4.08
C VAL A 23 -13.19 -12.38 -3.31
N TRP A 24 -12.62 -11.23 -2.91
CA TRP A 24 -11.36 -11.21 -2.15
C TRP A 24 -11.45 -11.92 -0.81
N LYS A 25 -12.61 -11.91 -0.14
CA LYS A 25 -12.79 -12.63 1.13
C LYS A 25 -12.61 -14.13 0.95
N SER A 26 -13.08 -14.67 -0.18
CA SER A 26 -12.91 -16.08 -0.52
C SER A 26 -11.46 -16.38 -0.94
N VAL A 27 -10.88 -15.53 -1.80
CA VAL A 27 -9.51 -15.72 -2.32
C VAL A 27 -8.47 -15.68 -1.20
N PHE A 28 -8.64 -14.78 -0.24
CA PHE A 28 -7.74 -14.59 0.88
C PHE A 28 -8.20 -15.31 2.15
N ASN A 29 -9.12 -16.27 2.03
CA ASN A 29 -9.47 -17.09 3.18
C ASN A 29 -8.26 -17.94 3.62
N GLY A 30 -7.99 -18.00 4.93
CA GLY A 30 -6.92 -18.80 5.50
C GLY A 30 -5.51 -18.24 5.38
N ILE A 31 -5.31 -17.02 4.84
CA ILE A 31 -3.98 -16.38 4.86
C ILE A 31 -3.63 -15.89 6.28
N PRO A 32 -2.34 -15.92 6.69
CA PRO A 32 -1.91 -15.51 8.03
C PRO A 32 -1.83 -13.98 8.20
N ALA A 33 -2.73 -13.24 7.56
CA ALA A 33 -2.77 -11.79 7.54
C ALA A 33 -4.21 -11.28 7.50
N LYS A 34 -4.47 -10.12 8.12
CA LYS A 34 -5.80 -9.52 8.11
C LYS A 34 -6.06 -8.90 6.74
N LEU A 35 -7.12 -9.37 6.07
CA LEU A 35 -7.62 -8.71 4.85
C LEU A 35 -8.19 -7.32 5.20
N ARG A 36 -7.73 -6.31 4.47
CA ARG A 36 -8.23 -4.93 4.52
C ARG A 36 -8.61 -4.49 3.13
N LEU A 37 -9.90 -4.25 2.94
CA LEU A 37 -10.45 -3.73 1.71
C LEU A 37 -10.44 -2.20 1.75
N GLN A 38 -9.94 -1.57 0.69
CA GLN A 38 -9.92 -0.13 0.53
C GLN A 38 -10.74 0.29 -0.68
N ARG A 39 -11.46 1.39 -0.58
CA ARG A 39 -12.01 2.09 -1.74
C ARG A 39 -11.09 3.25 -2.09
N ALA A 40 -10.44 3.22 -3.25
CA ALA A 40 -9.73 4.40 -3.74
C ALA A 40 -10.74 5.39 -4.32
N THR A 41 -10.61 6.66 -3.95
CA THR A 41 -11.44 7.78 -4.44
C THR A 41 -10.66 8.77 -5.30
N GLU A 42 -9.34 8.86 -5.09
CA GLU A 42 -8.43 9.65 -5.90
C GLU A 42 -8.00 8.88 -7.16
N SER A 43 -7.70 9.61 -8.24
CA SER A 43 -7.17 9.02 -9.46
C SER A 43 -5.82 8.36 -9.21
N LYS A 44 -5.49 7.37 -10.04
CA LYS A 44 -4.19 6.68 -9.97
C LYS A 44 -3.02 7.65 -10.12
N GLU A 45 -3.15 8.66 -10.96
CA GLU A 45 -2.11 9.68 -11.22
C GLU A 45 -1.84 10.56 -10.00
N LEU A 46 -2.89 10.98 -9.28
CA LEU A 46 -2.73 11.73 -8.04
C LEU A 46 -2.08 10.86 -6.96
N ARG A 47 -2.51 9.60 -6.82
CA ARG A 47 -1.90 8.65 -5.87
C ARG A 47 -0.43 8.38 -6.20
N ALA A 48 -0.08 8.26 -7.47
CA ALA A 48 1.30 8.15 -7.94
C ALA A 48 2.11 9.41 -7.62
N THR A 49 1.51 10.59 -7.74
CA THR A 49 2.15 11.87 -7.41
C THR A 49 2.45 11.97 -5.91
N HIS A 50 1.49 11.66 -5.05
CA HIS A 50 1.70 11.59 -3.60
C HIS A 50 2.77 10.54 -3.23
N THR A 51 2.75 9.40 -3.90
CA THR A 51 3.75 8.34 -3.71
C THR A 51 5.16 8.82 -4.12
N LEU A 52 5.28 9.53 -5.25
CA LEU A 52 6.55 10.08 -5.75
C LEU A 52 7.18 11.05 -4.76
N ASP A 53 6.38 11.90 -4.10
CA ASP A 53 6.88 12.82 -3.06
C ASP A 53 7.59 12.05 -1.93
N HIS A 54 7.06 10.90 -1.51
CA HIS A 54 7.73 10.05 -0.52
C HIS A 54 9.03 9.42 -1.04
N TYR A 55 9.10 9.01 -2.31
CA TYR A 55 10.36 8.55 -2.92
C TYR A 55 11.40 9.66 -2.99
N GLN A 56 11.01 10.87 -3.43
CA GLN A 56 11.91 12.03 -3.54
C GLN A 56 12.48 12.44 -2.17
N LYS A 57 11.66 12.33 -1.12
CA LYS A 57 12.08 12.56 0.27
C LYS A 57 12.87 11.41 0.89
N LYS A 58 13.17 10.35 0.13
CA LYS A 58 13.89 9.16 0.59
C LYS A 58 13.20 8.45 1.77
N ASN A 59 11.87 8.47 1.80
CA ASN A 59 11.07 7.72 2.78
C ASN A 59 10.77 6.28 2.33
N VAL A 60 11.00 5.96 1.06
CA VAL A 60 10.70 4.66 0.46
C VAL A 60 11.94 4.11 -0.22
N PHE A 61 12.26 2.84 0.06
CA PHE A 61 13.35 2.10 -0.55
C PHE A 61 12.88 0.69 -0.91
N HIS A 62 13.43 0.14 -1.99
CA HIS A 62 13.20 -1.25 -2.38
C HIS A 62 14.30 -2.14 -1.83
N VAL A 63 13.92 -3.30 -1.29
CA VAL A 63 14.86 -4.29 -0.74
C VAL A 63 15.57 -5.11 -1.83
N ALA A 64 15.10 -5.01 -3.07
CA ALA A 64 15.62 -5.74 -4.22
C ALA A 64 15.30 -4.97 -5.51
N HIS A 65 15.87 -5.44 -6.62
CA HIS A 65 15.52 -4.98 -7.95
C HIS A 65 14.25 -5.68 -8.43
N PHE A 66 13.25 -4.90 -8.84
CA PHE A 66 11.96 -5.40 -9.34
C PHE A 66 11.72 -4.90 -10.76
N GLU A 67 12.13 -5.69 -11.76
CA GLU A 67 12.09 -5.29 -13.18
C GLU A 67 10.70 -4.80 -13.62
N SER A 68 9.65 -5.59 -13.33
CA SER A 68 8.28 -5.23 -13.70
C SER A 68 7.80 -3.92 -13.06
N LEU A 69 8.22 -3.64 -11.82
CA LEU A 69 7.86 -2.39 -11.16
C LEU A 69 8.60 -1.22 -11.82
N LEU A 70 9.89 -1.38 -12.06
CA LEU A 70 10.72 -0.35 -12.69
C LEU A 70 10.17 0.04 -14.07
N THR A 71 9.87 -0.95 -14.92
CA THR A 71 9.26 -0.72 -16.24
C THR A 71 7.95 0.07 -16.12
N GLN A 72 7.07 -0.33 -15.21
CA GLN A 72 5.79 0.37 -15.01
C GLN A 72 5.99 1.79 -14.48
N MET A 73 6.89 2.00 -13.51
CA MET A 73 7.19 3.32 -12.95
C MET A 73 7.74 4.29 -14.01
N TYR A 74 8.56 3.81 -14.95
CA TYR A 74 9.06 4.64 -16.06
C TYR A 74 8.00 4.97 -17.11
N ALA A 75 7.08 4.05 -17.37
CA ALA A 75 6.07 4.19 -18.43
C ALA A 75 4.78 4.90 -17.95
N PHE A 76 4.49 4.88 -16.65
CA PHE A 76 3.29 5.48 -16.08
C PHE A 76 3.23 7.00 -16.32
N PRO A 77 2.07 7.59 -16.67
CA PRO A 77 0.73 7.00 -16.77
C PRO A 77 0.39 6.39 -18.15
N ARG A 78 1.33 6.37 -19.10
CA ARG A 78 1.09 5.97 -20.50
C ARG A 78 1.35 4.49 -20.74
N ILE A 79 0.80 3.63 -19.89
CA ILE A 79 0.93 2.17 -19.98
C ILE A 79 -0.43 1.49 -19.85
N THR A 80 -0.61 0.36 -20.53
CA THR A 80 -1.85 -0.42 -20.47
C THR A 80 -2.04 -1.17 -19.16
N HIS A 81 -0.94 -1.68 -18.57
CA HIS A 81 -0.94 -2.44 -17.33
C HIS A 81 -0.11 -1.73 -16.27
N ASP A 82 -0.77 -1.26 -15.22
CA ASP A 82 -0.20 -0.46 -14.14
C ASP A 82 -0.38 -1.12 -12.75
N ASP A 83 -0.78 -2.39 -12.71
CA ASP A 83 -1.19 -3.06 -11.47
C ASP A 83 -0.09 -3.10 -10.41
N VAL A 84 1.18 -3.21 -10.82
CA VAL A 84 2.32 -3.31 -9.89
C VAL A 84 2.65 -1.94 -9.30
N VAL A 85 2.69 -0.89 -10.14
CA VAL A 85 2.88 0.48 -9.65
C VAL A 85 1.70 0.93 -8.80
N ASP A 86 0.47 0.53 -9.14
CA ASP A 86 -0.73 0.83 -8.37
C ASP A 86 -0.73 0.14 -6.98
N ALA A 87 -0.30 -1.13 -6.93
CA ALA A 87 -0.11 -1.85 -5.68
C ALA A 87 0.96 -1.19 -4.78
N VAL A 88 2.07 -0.73 -5.36
CA VAL A 88 3.11 0.01 -4.62
C VAL A 88 2.57 1.33 -4.10
N CYS A 89 1.87 2.11 -4.92
CA CYS A 89 1.26 3.38 -4.48
C CYS A 89 0.30 3.14 -3.31
N SER A 90 -0.54 2.11 -3.41
CA SER A 90 -1.48 1.74 -2.35
C SER A 90 -0.77 1.40 -1.04
N GLY A 91 0.33 0.64 -1.10
CA GLY A 91 1.14 0.29 0.06
C GLY A 91 1.84 1.50 0.68
N VAL A 92 2.50 2.34 -0.14
CA VAL A 92 3.18 3.56 0.34
C VAL A 92 2.19 4.48 1.05
N LEU A 93 1.04 4.77 0.42
CA LEU A 93 0.05 5.68 0.99
C LEU A 93 -0.67 5.08 2.21
N TYR A 94 -0.79 3.76 2.30
CA TYR A 94 -1.30 3.13 3.51
C TYR A 94 -0.44 3.46 4.75
N PHE A 95 0.89 3.45 4.59
CA PHE A 95 1.83 3.73 5.68
C PHE A 95 2.11 5.22 5.88
N LEU A 96 2.29 5.98 4.78
CA LEU A 96 2.84 7.33 4.82
C LEU A 96 1.83 8.42 4.42
N GLY A 97 0.71 8.05 3.82
CA GLY A 97 -0.30 9.00 3.30
C GLY A 97 -1.31 9.48 4.35
N LYS A 98 -1.32 8.89 5.56
CA LYS A 98 -2.19 9.33 6.65
C LYS A 98 -1.49 10.42 7.46
N PRO A 99 -2.17 11.50 7.84
CA PRO A 99 -1.62 12.47 8.78
C PRO A 99 -1.20 11.72 10.06
N GLN A 100 0.02 12.00 10.55
CA GLN A 100 0.47 11.44 11.82
C GLN A 100 -0.57 11.79 12.88
N VAL A 101 -1.23 10.77 13.43
CA VAL A 101 -2.14 10.95 14.55
C VAL A 101 -1.29 11.54 15.67
N GLN A 102 -1.54 12.79 16.05
CA GLN A 102 -0.94 13.37 17.25
C GLN A 102 -1.48 12.58 18.44
N VAL A 103 -0.68 11.64 18.91
CA VAL A 103 -0.99 10.88 20.12
C VAL A 103 -0.86 11.87 21.28
N SER A 104 -1.98 12.42 21.73
CA SER A 104 -2.01 13.23 22.94
C SER A 104 -1.71 12.33 24.13
N ILE A 105 -0.51 12.44 24.70
CA ILE A 105 -0.18 11.80 25.98
C ILE A 105 -1.02 12.52 27.04
N LYS A 106 -2.04 11.87 27.61
CA LYS A 106 -2.70 12.38 28.82
C LYS A 106 -1.70 12.26 29.96
N ALA A 107 -1.10 13.38 30.37
CA ALA A 107 -0.35 13.44 31.62
C ALA A 107 -1.31 13.14 32.77
N GLN A 108 -1.10 12.01 33.44
CA GLN A 108 -1.90 11.60 34.57
C GLN A 108 -1.25 12.20 35.83
N SER A 109 -1.77 13.34 36.28
CA SER A 109 -1.34 13.98 37.51
C SER A 109 -1.80 13.14 38.70
N TYR A 110 -0.85 12.62 39.49
CA TYR A 110 -1.15 12.12 40.83
C TYR A 110 -1.19 13.32 41.78
N ILE A 111 -2.35 13.54 42.41
CA ILE A 111 -2.54 14.46 43.55
C ILE A 111 -2.11 13.71 44.82
#